data_AF-A0A537W841-F1
#
_entry.id   AF-A0A537W841-F1
#
_cell.length_a   1.000
_cell.length_b   1.000
_cell.length_c   1.000
_cell.angle_alpha   90.00
_cell.angle_beta   90.00
_cell.angle_gamma   90.00
#
_symmetry.space_group_name_H-M   'P 1'
#
loop_
_entity.id
_entity.type
_entity.pdbx_description
1 polymer ?
#
loop_
_entity_poly.entity_id
_entity_poly.type
_entity_poly.pdbx_seq_one_letter_code
_entity_poly.pdbx_strand_id
1 'polypeptide(L)'
;INAQVIGKDPSNDLAVLHISPEGLTLHPIPLGDSSAAQVGDPVLAIGDPFNQERTLTTGVISALQREIKAPNGFAIKNVLQTDAPINPGNSGGPLLDASGRVIGINSQIETGSSGGGSVGIGFAVPINTAKAEISQLEKGGTLRGAYLGLVSLTIDGSLSALNL
;
A
#
# COMPACT_ATOMS: atom_id res chain seq x y z
N ILE A 1 -18.13 1.52 -15.42
CA ILE A 1 -18.03 0.13 -14.91
C ILE A 1 -18.49 0.16 -13.46
N ASN A 2 -19.43 -0.70 -13.06
CA ASN A 2 -19.84 -0.80 -11.66
C ASN A 2 -19.02 -1.88 -10.96
N ALA A 3 -18.58 -1.61 -9.74
CA ALA A 3 -17.84 -2.54 -8.90
C ALA A 3 -18.58 -2.74 -7.56
N GLN A 4 -18.54 -3.96 -7.03
CA GLN A 4 -19.06 -4.29 -5.71
C GLN A 4 -17.90 -4.64 -4.79
N VAL A 5 -17.88 -4.10 -3.58
CA VAL A 5 -16.88 -4.53 -2.60
C VAL A 5 -17.28 -5.89 -2.05
N ILE A 6 -16.44 -6.90 -2.23
CA ILE A 6 -16.68 -8.25 -1.72
C ILE A 6 -16.06 -8.45 -0.33
N GLY A 7 -14.85 -7.93 -0.11
CA GLY A 7 -14.15 -8.03 1.16
C GLY A 7 -13.26 -6.83 1.45
N LYS A 8 -13.02 -6.56 2.74
CA LYS A 8 -12.15 -5.47 3.20
C LYS A 8 -11.26 -5.93 4.34
N ASP A 9 -10.01 -5.49 4.34
CA ASP A 9 -9.16 -5.44 5.52
C ASP A 9 -8.77 -3.99 5.81
N PRO A 10 -9.51 -3.29 6.69
CA PRO A 10 -9.21 -1.93 7.06
C PRO A 10 -7.86 -1.76 7.79
N SER A 11 -7.30 -2.84 8.35
CA SER A 11 -6.06 -2.80 9.14
C SER A 11 -4.82 -2.84 8.26
N ASN A 12 -4.94 -3.40 7.05
CA ASN A 12 -3.90 -3.42 6.03
C ASN A 12 -4.19 -2.46 4.86
N ASP A 13 -5.29 -1.68 4.94
CA ASP A 13 -5.75 -0.77 3.89
C ASP A 13 -6.01 -1.48 2.55
N LEU A 14 -6.67 -2.64 2.61
CA LEU A 14 -6.98 -3.49 1.45
C LEU A 14 -8.48 -3.69 1.27
N ALA A 15 -8.89 -3.79 0.00
CA ALA A 15 -10.22 -4.21 -0.38
C ALA A 15 -10.17 -5.03 -1.67
N VAL A 16 -11.05 -6.03 -1.77
CA VAL A 16 -11.28 -6.75 -3.04
C VAL A 16 -12.61 -6.30 -3.59
N LEU A 17 -12.61 -5.95 -4.87
CA LEU A 17 -13.77 -5.52 -5.62
C LEU A 17 -14.09 -6.55 -6.71
N HIS A 18 -15.37 -6.80 -6.90
CA HIS A 18 -15.89 -7.61 -7.99
C HIS A 18 -16.49 -6.70 -9.06
N ILE A 19 -16.07 -6.89 -10.31
CA ILE A 19 -16.63 -6.23 -11.48
C ILE A 19 -17.27 -7.29 -12.38
N SER A 20 -18.39 -6.96 -13.04
CA SER A 20 -18.90 -7.84 -14.09
C SER A 20 -17.96 -7.76 -15.30
N PRO A 21 -17.46 -8.89 -15.82
CA PRO A 21 -16.58 -8.90 -16.99
C PRO A 21 -17.35 -8.73 -18.32
N GLU A 22 -18.69 -8.71 -18.30
CA GLU A 22 -19.50 -8.61 -19.51
C GLU A 22 -19.16 -7.37 -20.34
N GLY A 23 -18.80 -7.60 -21.60
CA GLY A 23 -18.43 -6.54 -22.54
C GLY A 23 -17.03 -5.94 -22.31
N LEU A 24 -16.22 -6.48 -21.41
CA LEU A 24 -14.87 -6.00 -21.12
C LEU A 24 -13.81 -6.97 -21.64
N THR A 25 -12.77 -6.42 -22.27
CA THR A 25 -11.52 -7.15 -22.50
C THR A 25 -10.58 -6.82 -21.34
N LEU A 26 -10.34 -7.80 -20.47
CA LEU A 26 -9.52 -7.62 -19.27
C LEU A 26 -8.16 -8.29 -19.47
N HIS A 27 -7.10 -7.57 -19.09
CA HIS A 27 -5.72 -8.08 -19.07
C HIS A 27 -5.20 -8.00 -17.64
N PRO A 28 -5.22 -9.13 -16.88
CA PRO A 28 -4.67 -9.15 -15.55
C PRO A 28 -3.18 -8.83 -15.57
N ILE A 29 -2.75 -7.92 -14.71
CA ILE A 29 -1.33 -7.63 -14.51
C ILE A 29 -0.70 -8.74 -13.65
N PRO A 30 0.48 -9.28 -14.00
CA PRO A 30 1.10 -10.33 -13.22
C PRO A 30 1.48 -9.82 -11.82
N LEU A 31 1.19 -10.63 -10.80
CA LEU A 31 1.65 -10.36 -9.44
C LEU A 31 3.09 -10.87 -9.28
N GLY A 32 3.95 -10.03 -8.73
CA GLY A 32 5.33 -10.37 -8.42
C GLY A 32 5.50 -10.99 -7.04
N ASP A 33 6.71 -10.79 -6.51
CA ASP A 33 7.11 -11.16 -5.16
C ASP A 33 7.77 -9.96 -4.48
N SER A 34 7.06 -9.34 -3.53
CA SER A 34 7.57 -8.18 -2.81
C SER A 34 8.73 -8.51 -1.85
N SER A 35 8.94 -9.79 -1.51
CA SER A 35 10.07 -10.19 -0.66
C SER A 35 11.41 -10.17 -1.40
N ALA A 36 11.38 -10.17 -2.73
CA ALA A 36 12.55 -10.06 -3.58
C ALA A 36 12.98 -8.60 -3.83
N ALA A 37 12.16 -7.62 -3.44
CA ALA A 37 12.46 -6.20 -3.65
C ALA A 37 13.67 -5.76 -2.81
N GLN A 38 14.55 -4.99 -3.43
CA GLN A 38 15.75 -4.43 -2.83
C GLN A 38 15.75 -2.91 -2.92
N VAL A 39 16.39 -2.25 -1.96
CA VAL A 39 16.60 -0.80 -2.04
C VAL A 39 17.43 -0.48 -3.28
N GLY A 40 16.96 0.48 -4.08
CA GLY A 40 17.53 0.84 -5.38
C GLY A 40 16.88 0.15 -6.58
N ASP A 41 16.01 -0.84 -6.36
CA ASP A 41 15.29 -1.48 -7.47
C ASP A 41 14.40 -0.44 -8.18
N PRO A 42 14.45 -0.35 -9.51
CA PRO A 42 13.61 0.56 -10.28
C PRO A 42 12.14 0.14 -10.17
N VAL A 43 11.26 1.14 -10.00
CA VAL A 43 9.83 0.94 -9.89
C VAL A 43 9.03 1.92 -10.73
N LEU A 44 7.82 1.51 -11.10
CA LEU A 44 6.83 2.34 -11.77
C LEU A 44 5.55 2.39 -10.92
N ALA A 45 5.00 3.58 -10.71
CA ALA A 45 3.68 3.75 -10.10
C ALA A 45 2.69 4.22 -11.16
N ILE A 46 1.51 3.60 -11.18
CA ILE A 46 0.42 3.97 -12.10
C ILE A 46 -0.81 4.36 -11.31
N GLY A 47 -1.45 5.45 -11.70
CA GLY A 47 -2.67 5.93 -11.07
C GLY A 47 -3.37 7.04 -11.84
N ASP A 48 -4.31 7.70 -11.17
CA ASP A 48 -5.07 8.83 -11.69
C ASP A 48 -4.97 10.05 -10.74
N PRO A 49 -3.77 10.61 -10.54
CA PRO A 49 -3.57 11.73 -9.65
C PRO A 49 -4.31 12.96 -10.14
N PHE A 50 -5.07 13.60 -9.26
CA PHE A 50 -5.81 14.85 -9.56
C PHE A 50 -6.75 14.75 -10.79
N ASN A 51 -7.30 13.55 -11.07
CA ASN A 51 -8.10 13.25 -12.27
C ASN A 51 -7.37 13.46 -13.61
N GLN A 52 -6.03 13.40 -13.59
CA GLN A 52 -5.20 13.33 -14.78
C GLN A 52 -5.07 11.85 -15.17
N GLU A 53 -6.06 11.38 -15.94
CA GLU A 53 -6.21 9.95 -16.27
C GLU A 53 -4.89 9.31 -16.73
N ARG A 54 -4.59 8.12 -16.22
CA ARG A 54 -3.47 7.26 -16.66
C ARG A 54 -2.09 7.92 -16.53
N THR A 55 -1.78 8.42 -15.34
CA THR A 55 -0.43 8.91 -15.05
C THR A 55 0.48 7.77 -14.65
N LEU A 56 1.69 7.76 -15.22
CA LEU A 56 2.78 6.87 -14.86
C LEU A 56 3.92 7.73 -14.29
N THR A 57 4.45 7.30 -13.15
CA THR A 57 5.65 7.88 -12.54
C THR A 57 6.68 6.79 -12.28
N THR A 58 7.95 7.18 -12.20
CA THR A 58 9.06 6.25 -12.00
C THR A 58 9.92 6.68 -10.83
N GLY A 59 10.54 5.71 -10.17
CA GLY A 59 11.48 5.95 -9.08
C GLY A 59 12.21 4.65 -8.74
N VAL A 60 12.64 4.55 -7.49
CA VAL A 60 13.24 3.34 -6.93
C VAL A 60 12.55 2.94 -5.62
N ILE A 61 12.81 1.73 -5.16
CA ILE A 61 12.60 1.39 -3.74
C ILE A 61 13.61 2.17 -2.91
N SER A 62 13.14 3.12 -2.10
CA SER A 62 13.98 3.97 -1.26
C SER A 62 14.26 3.34 0.10
N ALA A 63 13.33 2.52 0.61
CA ALA A 63 13.49 1.75 1.83
C ALA A 63 12.50 0.58 1.88
N LEU A 64 12.83 -0.39 2.72
CA LEU A 64 11.98 -1.54 3.04
C LEU A 64 11.60 -1.50 4.52
N GLN A 65 10.67 -2.34 4.92
CA GLN A 65 10.36 -2.61 6.33
C GLN A 65 9.91 -1.36 7.11
N ARG A 66 9.22 -0.43 6.42
CA ARG A 66 8.62 0.73 7.07
C ARG A 66 7.27 0.38 7.68
N GLU A 67 6.81 1.25 8.57
CA GLU A 67 5.50 1.18 9.18
C GLU A 67 4.75 2.47 8.89
N ILE A 68 3.50 2.34 8.43
CA ILE A 68 2.55 3.45 8.30
C ILE A 68 1.29 3.14 9.08
N LYS A 69 0.43 4.14 9.26
CA LYS A 69 -0.83 3.98 9.99
C LYS A 69 -1.99 3.85 9.01
N ALA A 70 -2.76 2.78 9.11
CA ALA A 70 -4.00 2.62 8.38
C ALA A 70 -5.05 3.65 8.82
N PRO A 71 -6.09 3.92 8.01
CA PRO A 71 -7.16 4.87 8.37
C PRO A 71 -7.89 4.54 9.68
N ASN A 72 -7.98 3.26 10.04
CA ASN A 72 -8.58 2.79 11.30
C ASN A 72 -7.62 2.86 12.50
N GLY A 73 -6.39 3.32 12.28
CA GLY A 73 -5.37 3.54 13.29
C GLY A 73 -4.43 2.36 13.57
N PHE A 74 -4.61 1.22 12.91
CA PHE A 74 -3.69 0.09 13.00
C PHE A 74 -2.40 0.37 12.24
N ALA A 75 -1.30 -0.25 12.67
CA ALA A 75 -0.03 -0.20 11.96
C ALA A 75 -0.05 -1.16 10.77
N ILE A 76 0.24 -0.65 9.57
CA ILE A 76 0.57 -1.46 8.39
C ILE A 76 2.08 -1.61 8.37
N LYS A 77 2.54 -2.84 8.64
CA LYS A 77 3.95 -3.16 8.76
C LYS A 77 4.54 -3.57 7.42
N ASN A 78 5.86 -3.45 7.36
CA ASN A 78 6.67 -3.90 6.23
C ASN A 78 6.34 -3.24 4.89
N VAL A 79 5.83 -2.01 4.88
CA VAL A 79 5.52 -1.31 3.63
C VAL A 79 6.79 -0.97 2.85
N LEU A 80 6.63 -0.94 1.53
CA LEU A 80 7.66 -0.53 0.59
C LEU A 80 7.65 1.00 0.53
N GLN A 81 8.82 1.64 0.65
CA GLN A 81 8.97 3.07 0.43
C GLN A 81 9.56 3.31 -0.96
N THR A 82 9.04 4.31 -1.68
CA THR A 82 9.54 4.74 -2.98
C THR A 82 9.64 6.26 -3.08
N ASP A 83 10.54 6.74 -3.92
CA ASP A 83 10.63 8.14 -4.33
C ASP A 83 9.87 8.45 -5.63
N ALA A 84 9.28 7.43 -6.26
CA ALA A 84 8.38 7.62 -7.39
C ALA A 84 7.27 8.60 -6.96
N PRO A 85 7.01 9.70 -7.72
CA PRO A 85 5.98 10.64 -7.36
C PRO A 85 4.60 9.97 -7.26
N ILE A 86 4.08 9.85 -6.04
CA ILE A 86 2.75 9.35 -5.71
C ILE A 86 1.98 10.52 -5.10
N ASN A 87 0.76 10.74 -5.57
CA ASN A 87 -0.16 11.77 -5.08
C ASN A 87 -1.58 11.18 -4.92
N PRO A 88 -2.49 11.84 -4.17
CA PRO A 88 -3.90 11.43 -4.12
C PRO A 88 -4.45 11.14 -5.52
N GLY A 89 -5.03 9.95 -5.69
CA GLY A 89 -5.43 9.38 -6.99
C GLY A 89 -4.52 8.24 -7.49
N ASN A 90 -3.33 8.07 -6.91
CA ASN A 90 -2.53 6.84 -7.08
C ASN A 90 -2.89 5.74 -6.08
N SER A 91 -3.50 6.10 -4.94
CA SER A 91 -3.88 5.14 -3.89
C SER A 91 -4.78 4.04 -4.47
N GLY A 92 -4.44 2.78 -4.20
CA GLY A 92 -5.05 1.58 -4.78
C GLY A 92 -4.46 1.15 -6.12
N GLY A 93 -3.68 2.01 -6.79
CA GLY A 93 -2.94 1.69 -8.01
C GLY A 93 -1.69 0.84 -7.76
N PRO A 94 -1.15 0.18 -8.79
CA PRO A 94 -0.01 -0.71 -8.61
C PRO A 94 1.32 0.03 -8.52
N LEU A 95 2.23 -0.52 -7.71
CA LEU A 95 3.67 -0.30 -7.79
C LEU A 95 4.29 -1.52 -8.49
N LEU A 96 4.97 -1.28 -9.60
CA LEU A 96 5.51 -2.30 -10.49
C LEU A 96 7.02 -2.38 -10.40
N ASP A 97 7.57 -3.59 -10.53
CA ASP A 97 8.98 -3.78 -10.82
C ASP A 97 9.30 -3.50 -12.30
N ALA A 98 10.59 -3.50 -12.66
CA ALA A 98 11.04 -3.32 -14.05
C ALA A 98 10.56 -4.39 -15.04
N SER A 99 10.03 -5.52 -14.56
CA SER A 99 9.41 -6.56 -15.40
C SER A 99 7.89 -6.34 -15.58
N GLY A 100 7.34 -5.25 -15.04
CA GLY A 100 5.91 -4.95 -15.10
C GLY A 100 5.06 -5.81 -14.17
N ARG A 101 5.66 -6.44 -13.15
CA ARG A 101 4.93 -7.24 -12.15
C ARG A 101 4.60 -6.38 -10.94
N VAL A 102 3.40 -6.55 -10.38
CA VAL A 102 2.99 -5.81 -9.18
C VAL A 102 3.78 -6.30 -7.98
N ILE A 103 4.53 -5.40 -7.35
CA ILE A 103 5.24 -5.66 -6.09
C ILE A 103 4.61 -4.91 -4.90
N GLY A 104 3.73 -3.94 -5.15
CA GLY A 104 2.97 -3.28 -4.10
C GLY A 104 1.69 -2.59 -4.59
N ILE A 105 0.89 -2.14 -3.65
CA ILE A 105 -0.33 -1.34 -3.86
C ILE A 105 -0.08 0.02 -3.20
N ASN A 106 -0.07 1.09 -4.01
CA ASN A 106 0.17 2.44 -3.52
C ASN A 106 -0.90 2.80 -2.48
N SER A 107 -0.52 3.33 -1.33
CA SER A 107 -1.46 3.65 -0.24
C SER A 107 -1.34 5.11 0.18
N GLN A 108 -0.21 5.48 0.78
CA GLN A 108 -0.02 6.77 1.45
C GLN A 108 1.27 7.47 1.00
N ILE A 109 1.36 8.75 1.30
CA ILE A 109 2.54 9.58 1.08
C ILE A 109 2.83 10.36 2.35
N GLU A 110 4.11 10.64 2.62
CA GLU A 110 4.42 11.76 3.50
C GLU A 110 4.18 13.06 2.75
N THR A 111 3.56 14.01 3.43
CA THR A 111 3.35 15.36 2.92
C THR A 111 4.15 16.34 3.78
N GLY A 112 4.91 17.24 3.15
CA GLY A 112 5.62 18.28 3.86
C GLY A 112 4.68 19.30 4.53
N SER A 113 5.26 20.26 5.27
CA SER A 113 4.53 21.27 6.04
C SER A 113 3.65 22.24 5.22
N SER A 114 3.70 22.16 3.89
CA SER A 114 3.12 23.16 2.97
C SER A 114 2.04 22.63 2.01
N GLY A 115 1.67 21.34 2.04
CA GLY A 115 0.55 20.86 1.21
C GLY A 115 0.57 19.37 0.84
N GLY A 116 -0.62 18.86 0.52
CA GLY A 116 -0.96 17.44 0.31
C GLY A 116 -0.42 16.77 -0.95
N GLY A 117 0.81 17.11 -1.35
CA GLY A 117 1.53 16.49 -2.47
C GLY A 117 2.77 15.74 -2.03
N SER A 118 3.27 14.86 -2.90
CA SER A 118 4.48 14.08 -2.67
C SER A 118 5.69 14.95 -2.41
N VAL A 119 6.51 14.56 -1.42
CA VAL A 119 7.85 15.12 -1.19
C VAL A 119 8.96 14.10 -1.48
N GLY A 120 8.67 13.07 -2.29
CA GLY A 120 9.61 11.98 -2.59
C GLY A 120 9.62 10.85 -1.56
N ILE A 121 8.55 10.74 -0.75
CA ILE A 121 8.35 9.65 0.20
C ILE A 121 6.92 9.13 0.01
N GLY A 122 6.80 8.08 -0.79
CA GLY A 122 5.56 7.32 -0.99
C GLY A 122 5.65 5.93 -0.39
N PHE A 123 4.50 5.37 -0.01
CA PHE A 123 4.39 4.05 0.61
C PHE A 123 3.42 3.15 -0.16
N ALA A 124 3.82 1.90 -0.32
CA ALA A 124 3.00 0.85 -0.91
C ALA A 124 2.89 -0.37 0.01
N VAL A 125 1.67 -0.90 0.16
CA VAL A 125 1.42 -2.17 0.83
C VAL A 125 2.02 -3.29 -0.02
N PRO A 126 2.85 -4.19 0.53
CA PRO A 126 3.51 -5.23 -0.26
C PRO A 126 2.50 -6.17 -0.91
N ILE A 127 2.74 -6.59 -2.16
CA ILE A 127 1.80 -7.48 -2.85
C ILE A 127 1.63 -8.83 -2.14
N ASN A 128 2.66 -9.30 -1.43
CA ASN A 128 2.56 -10.55 -0.67
C ASN A 128 1.58 -10.45 0.51
N THR A 129 1.38 -9.25 1.10
CA THR A 129 0.32 -9.02 2.10
C THR A 129 -1.05 -9.27 1.48
N ALA A 130 -1.33 -8.67 0.32
CA ALA A 130 -2.58 -8.88 -0.40
C ALA A 130 -2.76 -10.35 -0.83
N LYS A 131 -1.70 -11.01 -1.32
CA LYS A 131 -1.75 -12.44 -1.70
C LYS A 131 -2.08 -13.36 -0.53
N ALA A 132 -1.63 -13.04 0.69
CA ALA A 132 -1.94 -13.82 1.88
C ALA A 132 -3.41 -13.70 2.33
N GLU A 133 -4.06 -12.58 2.01
CA GLU A 133 -5.40 -12.25 2.47
C GLU A 133 -6.48 -12.43 1.40
N ILE A 134 -6.11 -12.46 0.11
CA ILE A 134 -7.06 -12.42 -1.01
C ILE A 134 -8.11 -13.53 -0.94
N SER A 135 -7.70 -14.78 -0.66
CA SER A 135 -8.65 -15.91 -0.57
C SER A 135 -9.63 -15.80 0.60
N GLN A 136 -9.31 -15.01 1.63
CA GLN A 136 -10.24 -14.72 2.72
C GLN A 136 -11.14 -13.54 2.36
N LEU A 137 -10.58 -12.48 1.75
CA LEU A 137 -11.33 -11.32 1.27
C LEU A 137 -12.35 -11.69 0.18
N GLU A 138 -12.03 -12.67 -0.68
CA GLU A 138 -12.94 -13.20 -1.71
C GLU A 138 -14.13 -13.96 -1.14
N LYS A 139 -13.99 -14.60 0.04
CA LYS A 139 -15.12 -15.22 0.76
C LYS A 139 -16.06 -14.17 1.37
N GLY A 140 -15.58 -12.93 1.44
CA GLY A 140 -16.32 -11.76 1.82
C GLY A 140 -16.26 -11.40 3.31
N GLY A 141 -16.83 -10.23 3.61
CA GLY A 141 -16.86 -9.68 4.97
C GLY A 141 -15.68 -8.74 5.26
N THR A 142 -15.45 -8.50 6.56
CA THR A 142 -14.36 -7.63 7.04
C THR A 142 -13.37 -8.47 7.80
N LEU A 143 -12.12 -8.55 7.33
CA LEU A 143 -11.05 -9.14 8.10
C LEU A 143 -10.79 -8.26 9.32
N ARG A 144 -10.78 -8.91 10.48
CA ARG A 144 -10.41 -8.29 11.75
C ARG A 144 -9.22 -9.07 12.28
N GLY A 145 -8.04 -8.48 12.18
CA GLY A 145 -6.86 -9.04 12.83
C GLY A 145 -7.11 -9.16 14.34
N ALA A 146 -6.77 -10.32 14.92
CA ALA A 146 -6.76 -10.44 16.37
C ALA A 146 -5.64 -9.55 16.93
N TYR A 147 -5.96 -8.74 17.93
CA TYR A 147 -4.98 -7.90 18.60
C TYR A 147 -5.18 -7.96 20.11
N LEU A 148 -4.08 -7.81 20.86
CA LEU A 148 -4.09 -7.95 22.32
C LEU A 148 -4.76 -6.78 23.06
N GLY A 149 -5.04 -5.67 22.37
CA GLY A 149 -5.60 -4.47 22.98
C GLY A 149 -4.62 -3.72 23.89
N LEU A 150 -3.31 -3.88 23.66
CA LEU A 150 -2.25 -3.26 24.44
C LEU A 150 -1.57 -2.15 23.64
N VAL A 151 -1.13 -1.10 24.34
CA VAL A 151 -0.23 -0.08 23.80
C VAL A 151 1.14 -0.33 24.39
N SER A 152 2.14 -0.57 23.54
CA SER A 152 3.54 -0.74 23.95
C SER A 152 4.31 0.55 23.76
N LEU A 153 5.22 0.84 24.69
CA LEU A 153 6.24 1.87 24.54
C LEU A 153 7.57 1.20 24.22
N THR A 154 8.31 1.73 23.25
CA THR A 154 9.67 1.30 22.99
C THR A 154 10.54 1.74 24.17
N ILE A 155 11.27 0.80 24.78
CA ILE A 155 12.21 1.14 25.85
C ILE A 155 13.50 1.65 25.20
N ASP A 156 13.69 2.96 25.28
CA ASP A 156 14.91 3.66 24.88
C ASP A 156 15.33 4.70 25.93
N GLY A 157 16.41 5.43 25.65
CA GLY A 157 16.95 6.43 26.58
C GLY A 157 16.01 7.59 26.89
N SER A 158 14.93 7.80 26.13
CA SER A 158 13.95 8.87 26.39
C SER A 158 13.07 8.58 27.62
N LEU A 159 12.97 7.32 28.03
CA LEU A 159 12.20 6.92 29.21
C LEU A 159 12.96 7.14 30.53
N SER A 160 14.24 7.50 30.50
CA SER A 160 15.02 7.77 31.72
C SER A 160 14.45 8.93 32.55
N ALA A 161 13.71 9.84 31.91
CA ALA A 161 13.05 10.97 32.57
C ALA A 161 11.78 10.57 33.33
N LEU A 162 11.26 9.37 33.12
CA LEU A 162 10.01 8.91 33.74
C LEU A 162 10.22 8.27 35.13
N ASN A 163 11.47 8.07 35.59
CA ASN A 163 11.80 7.44 36.88
C ASN A 163 10.89 6.24 37.23
N LEU A 164 10.68 5.36 36.26
CA LEU A 164 9.96 4.09 36.44
C LEU A 164 10.83 3.07 37.17
#